data_AF-A0A094LC34-F1
#
_entry.id   AF-A0A094LC34-F1
#
_cell.length_a   1.000
_cell.length_b   1.000
_cell.length_c   1.000
_cell.angle_alpha   90.00
_cell.angle_beta   90.00
_cell.angle_gamma   90.00
#
_symmetry.space_group_name_H-M   'P 1'
#
loop_
_entity.id
_entity.type
_entity.pdbx_description
1 polymer ?
#
loop_
_entity_poly.entity_id
_entity_poly.type
_entity_poly.pdbx_seq_one_letter_code
_entity_poly.pdbx_strand_id
1 'polypeptide(L)'
;LIVENMHDLTFTVCPGPEATAAMTIISAAVRQTCPHLALGVQILCAANQQAIAVALAAGLDFIRAEGFVFSHVADEGIINACAGNLLRYRKQVGAENIQIFADIKKKH
;
A
#
# COMPACT_ATOMS: atom_id res chain seq x y z
N LEU A 1 11.75 7.30 0.14
CA LEU A 1 10.64 8.17 0.59
C LEU A 1 9.33 7.40 0.43
N ILE A 2 8.35 7.60 1.31
CA ILE A 2 7.04 6.93 1.24
C ILE A 2 5.94 7.99 1.21
N VAL A 3 4.95 7.80 0.34
CA VAL A 3 3.69 8.55 0.32
C VAL A 3 2.66 7.75 1.13
N GLU A 4 1.98 8.40 2.07
CA GLU A 4 1.04 7.76 3.00
C GLU A 4 -0.18 8.67 3.23
N ASN A 5 -1.38 8.07 3.33
CA ASN A 5 -2.62 8.79 3.63
C ASN A 5 -2.94 8.85 5.14
N MET A 6 -1.93 9.06 6.01
CA MET A 6 -2.03 8.91 7.48
C MET A 6 -3.18 9.70 8.15
N HIS A 7 -3.69 10.75 7.52
CA HIS A 7 -4.76 11.61 8.04
C HIS A 7 -6.13 11.40 7.37
N ASP A 8 -6.31 10.28 6.67
CA ASP A 8 -7.58 9.87 6.07
C ASP A 8 -8.53 9.28 7.13
N LEU A 9 -8.97 10.14 8.04
CA LEU A 9 -9.88 9.83 9.14
C LEU A 9 -11.34 9.96 8.63
N THR A 10 -12.27 9.03 8.89
CA THR A 10 -12.24 7.82 9.75
C THR A 10 -11.68 6.59 9.04
N PHE A 11 -10.74 5.91 9.71
CA PHE A 11 -10.12 4.70 9.19
C PHE A 11 -11.15 3.61 8.86
N THR A 12 -11.12 3.11 7.63
CA THR A 12 -12.08 2.14 7.11
C THR A 12 -11.33 1.00 6.42
N VAL A 13 -11.60 -0.23 6.85
CA VAL A 13 -11.14 -1.42 6.14
C VAL A 13 -11.79 -1.45 4.76
N CYS A 14 -10.98 -1.67 3.71
CA CYS A 14 -11.41 -1.57 2.30
C CYS A 14 -11.86 -0.15 1.92
N PRO A 15 -10.92 0.81 1.80
CA PRO A 15 -11.25 2.14 1.35
C PRO A 15 -11.87 2.10 -0.06
N GLY A 16 -12.73 3.08 -0.36
CA GLY A 16 -13.37 3.17 -1.66
C GLY A 16 -12.39 3.49 -2.79
N PRO A 17 -12.86 3.45 -4.05
CA PRO A 17 -12.01 3.72 -5.22
C PRO A 17 -11.36 5.12 -5.20
N GLU A 18 -11.98 6.08 -4.52
CA GLU A 18 -11.48 7.43 -4.33
C GLU A 18 -10.08 7.48 -3.69
N ALA A 19 -9.81 6.62 -2.69
CA ALA A 19 -8.51 6.57 -2.05
C ALA A 19 -7.43 6.08 -3.03
N THR A 20 -7.73 5.03 -3.80
CA THR A 20 -6.80 4.49 -4.81
C THR A 20 -6.55 5.53 -5.91
N ALA A 21 -7.60 6.21 -6.38
CA ALA A 21 -7.50 7.23 -7.42
C ALA A 21 -6.66 8.45 -6.95
N ALA A 22 -6.98 8.99 -5.77
CA ALA A 22 -6.26 10.12 -5.20
C ALA A 22 -4.79 9.79 -4.95
N MET A 23 -4.51 8.64 -4.33
CA MET A 23 -3.14 8.19 -4.06
C MET A 23 -2.35 7.94 -5.34
N THR A 24 -2.99 7.51 -6.43
CA THR A 24 -2.34 7.37 -7.74
C THR A 24 -1.85 8.72 -8.28
N ILE A 25 -2.72 9.74 -8.29
CA ILE A 25 -2.39 11.07 -8.81
C ILE A 25 -1.28 11.70 -7.98
N ILE A 26 -1.40 11.66 -6.65
CA ILE A 26 -0.41 12.23 -5.73
C ILE A 26 0.93 11.51 -5.89
N SER A 27 0.93 10.18 -5.90
CA SER A 27 2.15 9.39 -6.05
C SER A 27 2.86 9.65 -7.39
N ALA A 28 2.10 9.79 -8.48
CA ALA A 28 2.65 10.11 -9.79
C ALA A 28 3.30 11.50 -9.81
N ALA A 29 2.67 12.49 -9.18
CA ALA A 29 3.25 13.84 -9.05
C ALA A 29 4.54 13.84 -8.21
N VAL A 30 4.58 13.06 -7.13
CA VAL A 30 5.81 12.90 -6.32
C VAL A 30 6.92 12.21 -7.13
N ARG A 31 6.59 11.15 -7.91
CA ARG A 31 7.54 10.50 -8.82
C ARG A 31 8.12 11.46 -9.84
N GLN A 32 7.29 12.29 -10.48
CA GLN A 32 7.76 13.30 -11.43
C GLN A 32 8.71 14.31 -10.79
N THR A 33 8.46 14.70 -9.54
CA THR A 33 9.33 15.63 -8.80
C THR A 33 10.63 14.98 -8.32
N CYS A 34 10.65 13.66 -8.13
CA CYS A 34 11.79 12.90 -7.61
C CYS A 34 12.07 11.64 -8.46
N PRO A 35 12.52 11.79 -9.71
CA PRO A 35 12.61 10.67 -10.67
C PRO A 35 13.64 9.61 -10.28
N HIS A 36 14.69 9.98 -9.54
CA HIS A 36 15.80 9.08 -9.19
C HIS A 36 15.75 8.55 -7.75
N LEU A 37 14.81 9.04 -6.94
CA LEU A 37 14.69 8.62 -5.54
C LEU A 37 13.91 7.31 -5.47
N ALA A 38 14.31 6.39 -4.59
CA ALA A 38 13.48 5.23 -4.29
C ALA A 38 12.18 5.69 -3.60
N LEU A 39 11.04 5.45 -4.25
CA LEU A 39 9.71 5.84 -3.79
C LEU A 39 8.83 4.63 -3.54
N GLY A 40 8.06 4.69 -2.47
CA GLY A 40 7.00 3.73 -2.21
C GLY A 40 5.73 4.38 -1.71
N VAL A 41 4.72 3.54 -1.50
CA VAL A 41 3.40 3.97 -1.01
C VAL A 41 2.93 3.05 0.10
N GLN A 42 2.21 3.62 1.04
CA GLN A 42 1.37 2.91 2.00
C GLN A 42 -0.04 3.48 1.90
N ILE A 43 -1.04 2.60 1.86
CA ILE A 43 -2.44 2.98 2.02
C ILE A 43 -2.92 2.31 3.29
N LEU A 44 -3.48 3.13 4.19
CA LEU A 44 -3.93 2.73 5.53
C LEU A 44 -4.92 1.55 5.51
N CYS A 45 -5.15 1.01 6.72
CA CYS A 45 -6.10 -0.08 6.95
C CYS A 45 -5.73 -1.36 6.20
N ALA A 46 -4.43 -1.58 5.97
CA ALA A 46 -3.87 -2.69 5.21
C ALA A 46 -4.47 -2.84 3.80
N ALA A 47 -4.74 -1.72 3.12
CA ALA A 47 -5.15 -1.68 1.71
C ALA A 47 -3.99 -2.00 0.77
N ASN A 48 -3.33 -3.14 0.99
CA ASN A 48 -2.07 -3.52 0.35
C ASN A 48 -2.24 -3.81 -1.15
N GLN A 49 -3.41 -4.32 -1.57
CA GLN A 49 -3.69 -4.53 -3.00
C GLN A 49 -3.82 -3.20 -3.74
N GLN A 50 -4.52 -2.24 -3.14
CA GLN A 50 -4.63 -0.87 -3.65
C GLN A 50 -3.23 -0.23 -3.70
N ALA A 51 -2.39 -0.44 -2.69
CA ALA A 51 -1.01 0.05 -2.69
C ALA A 51 -0.19 -0.52 -3.87
N ILE A 52 -0.33 -1.82 -4.20
CA ILE A 52 0.30 -2.41 -5.39
C ILE A 52 -0.21 -1.75 -6.67
N ALA A 53 -1.52 -1.54 -6.79
CA ALA A 53 -2.12 -0.90 -7.96
C ALA A 53 -1.61 0.53 -8.16
N VAL A 54 -1.58 1.32 -7.08
CA VAL A 54 -1.05 2.68 -7.06
C VAL A 54 0.42 2.69 -7.45
N ALA A 55 1.23 1.81 -6.83
CA ALA A 55 2.66 1.73 -7.12
C ALA A 55 2.92 1.39 -8.59
N LEU A 56 2.15 0.47 -9.17
CA LEU A 56 2.26 0.10 -10.58
C LEU A 56 1.90 1.27 -11.49
N ALA A 57 0.75 1.91 -11.25
CA ALA A 57 0.25 3.00 -12.09
C ALA A 57 1.11 4.27 -12.01
N ALA A 58 1.68 4.57 -10.83
CA ALA A 58 2.49 5.76 -10.59
C ALA A 58 4.00 5.55 -10.81
N GLY A 59 4.44 4.32 -11.14
CA GLY A 59 5.86 4.00 -11.34
C GLY A 59 6.68 4.07 -10.05
N LEU A 60 6.14 3.56 -8.94
CA LEU A 60 6.85 3.45 -7.67
C LEU A 60 7.64 2.14 -7.58
N ASP A 61 8.61 2.10 -6.67
CA ASP A 61 9.55 0.99 -6.56
C ASP A 61 9.10 -0.07 -5.54
N PHE A 62 8.29 0.34 -4.55
CA PHE A 62 7.87 -0.55 -3.48
C PHE A 62 6.56 -0.14 -2.80
N ILE A 63 6.00 -1.06 -2.02
CA ILE A 63 4.96 -0.77 -1.03
C ILE A 63 5.45 -1.13 0.37
N ARG A 64 4.90 -0.46 1.38
CA ARG A 64 4.92 -0.96 2.75
C ARG A 64 3.62 -1.70 3.01
N ALA A 65 3.72 -2.96 3.44
CA ALA A 65 2.57 -3.81 3.66
C ALA A 65 2.31 -4.06 5.15
N GLU A 66 1.11 -3.74 5.59
CA GLU A 66 0.63 -3.98 6.95
C GLU A 66 -0.15 -5.29 7.01
N GLY A 67 -0.06 -6.04 8.11
CA GLY A 67 -0.80 -7.32 8.23
C GLY A 67 -0.44 -8.33 7.13
N PHE A 68 0.83 -8.42 6.74
CA PHE A 68 1.23 -9.29 5.63
C PHE A 68 1.10 -10.78 5.99
N VAL A 69 1.76 -11.22 7.08
CA VAL A 69 1.82 -12.64 7.51
C VAL A 69 1.05 -12.95 8.79
N PHE A 70 0.72 -11.95 9.60
CA PHE A 70 -0.03 -12.12 10.85
C PHE A 70 -1.26 -11.21 10.86
N SER A 71 -2.35 -11.74 11.39
CA SER A 71 -3.48 -10.90 11.77
C SER A 71 -3.10 -10.05 12.99
N HIS A 72 -3.64 -8.84 13.08
CA HIS A 72 -3.46 -7.95 14.22
C HIS A 72 -4.71 -7.12 14.46
N VAL A 73 -4.84 -6.58 15.66
CA VAL A 73 -5.91 -5.64 16.01
C VAL A 73 -5.32 -4.23 15.88
N ALA A 74 -6.01 -3.38 15.14
CA ALA A 74 -5.67 -1.97 14.96
C ALA A 74 -6.90 -1.10 15.24
N ASP A 75 -6.80 0.20 15.02
CA ASP A 75 -7.88 1.16 15.25
C ASP A 75 -9.13 0.83 14.42
N GLU A 76 -8.95 0.13 13.29
CA GLU A 76 -10.00 -0.32 12.37
C GLU A 76 -10.60 -1.68 12.72
N GLY A 77 -10.10 -2.32 13.78
CA GLY A 77 -10.47 -3.67 14.18
C GLY A 77 -9.46 -4.73 13.73
N ILE A 78 -9.95 -5.93 13.37
CA ILE A 78 -9.07 -7.06 13.02
C ILE A 78 -8.62 -6.92 11.56
N ILE A 79 -7.32 -6.73 11.37
CA ILE A 79 -6.67 -6.83 10.07
C ILE A 79 -6.16 -8.26 9.90
N ASN A 80 -6.61 -8.95 8.85
CA ASN A 80 -6.19 -10.32 8.56
C ASN A 80 -4.92 -10.39 7.71
N ALA A 81 -4.14 -11.46 7.91
CA ALA A 81 -2.98 -11.75 7.07
C ALA A 81 -3.37 -11.83 5.58
N CYS A 82 -2.65 -11.11 4.71
CA CYS A 82 -3.00 -10.98 3.29
C CYS A 82 -1.98 -11.56 2.30
N ALA A 83 -0.84 -12.11 2.76
CA ALA A 83 0.28 -12.49 1.89
C ALA A 83 -0.11 -13.32 0.66
N GLY A 84 -0.95 -14.34 0.83
CA GLY A 84 -1.39 -15.19 -0.28
C GLY A 84 -2.18 -14.43 -1.35
N ASN A 85 -3.13 -13.59 -0.94
CA ASN A 85 -3.95 -12.82 -1.87
C ASN A 85 -3.15 -11.68 -2.50
N LEU A 86 -2.27 -11.04 -1.74
CA LEU A 86 -1.43 -9.95 -2.21
C LEU A 86 -0.42 -10.42 -3.27
N LEU A 87 0.27 -11.53 -3.03
CA LEU A 87 1.26 -12.06 -3.98
C LEU A 87 0.60 -12.55 -5.28
N ARG A 88 -0.59 -13.17 -5.20
CA ARG A 88 -1.36 -13.55 -6.40
C ARG A 88 -1.79 -12.32 -7.20
N TYR A 89 -2.33 -11.30 -6.52
CA TYR A 89 -2.73 -10.06 -7.17
C TYR A 89 -1.54 -9.35 -7.83
N ARG A 90 -0.40 -9.22 -7.13
CA ARG A 90 0.82 -8.63 -7.68
C ARG A 90 1.25 -9.31 -8.98
N LYS A 91 1.21 -10.65 -9.03
CA LYS A 91 1.49 -11.41 -10.24
C LYS A 91 0.44 -11.17 -11.33
N GLN A 92 -0.85 -11.19 -10.97
CA GLN A 92 -1.96 -10.99 -11.90
C GLN A 92 -1.88 -9.66 -12.66
N VAL A 93 -1.44 -8.58 -11.99
CA VAL A 93 -1.32 -7.24 -12.60
C VAL A 93 0.08 -6.95 -13.17
N GLY A 94 1.00 -7.94 -13.17
CA GLY A 94 2.35 -7.76 -13.70
C GLY A 94 3.27 -6.87 -12.86
N ALA A 95 2.96 -6.67 -11.57
CA ALA A 95 3.71 -5.80 -10.66
C ALA A 95 4.84 -6.52 -9.90
N GLU A 96 5.44 -7.57 -10.48
CA GLU A 96 6.46 -8.38 -9.81
C GLU A 96 7.77 -7.61 -9.54
N ASN A 97 8.00 -6.52 -10.29
CA ASN A 97 9.08 -5.57 -10.07
C ASN A 97 8.90 -4.69 -8.81
N ILE A 98 7.69 -4.62 -8.24
CA ILE A 98 7.39 -3.82 -7.06
C ILE A 98 7.72 -4.61 -5.80
N GLN A 99 8.64 -4.07 -5.00
CA GLN A 99 9.07 -4.68 -3.76
C GLN A 99 8.01 -4.54 -2.67
N ILE A 100 7.93 -5.52 -1.75
CA ILE A 100 7.02 -5.49 -0.61
C ILE A 100 7.86 -5.46 0.66
N PHE A 101 7.82 -4.34 1.38
CA PHE A 101 8.39 -4.22 2.72
C PHE A 101 7.29 -4.50 3.74
N ALA A 102 7.30 -5.72 4.29
CA ALA A 102 6.27 -6.17 5.22
C ALA A 102 6.61 -5.82 6.66
N ASP A 103 5.63 -5.27 7.38
CA ASP A 103 5.71 -5.11 8.83
C ASP A 103 5.61 -6.50 9.49
N ILE A 104 6.68 -6.93 10.19
CA ILE A 104 6.69 -8.19 10.96
C ILE A 104 6.60 -7.85 12.44
N LYS A 105 5.53 -8.30 13.10
CA LYS A 105 5.21 -8.01 14.51
C LYS A 105 5.20 -6.50 14.81
N LYS A 106 4.10 -5.83 14.42
CA LYS A 106 3.82 -4.47 14.88
C LYS A 106 3.80 -4.44 16.41
N LYS A 107 4.28 -3.33 16.98
CA LYS A 107 4.46 -3.14 18.43
C LYS A 107 3.14 -2.93 19.19
N HIS A 108 2.08 -2.65 18.44
CA HIS A 108 0.72 -2.38 18.89
C HIS A 108 -0.19 -3.40 18.24
#